data_AF-A0A7V4NMR6-F1
#
_entry.id   AF-A0A7V4NMR6-F1
#
_cell.length_a   1.000
_cell.length_b   1.000
_cell.length_c   1.000
_cell.angle_alpha   90.00
_cell.angle_beta   90.00
_cell.angle_gamma   90.00
#
_symmetry.space_group_name_H-M   'P 1'
#
loop_
_entity.id
_entity.type
_entity.pdbx_description
1 polymer ?
#
loop_
_entity_poly.entity_id
_entity_poly.type
_entity_poly.pdbx_seq_one_letter_code
_entity_poly.pdbx_strand_id
1 'polypeptide(L)'
;MENKIEKVQKRDGSIVPFDQNRITEAIFKALTASGEGDGKKAKKLSNKVVQILNRRFKKGEIPHVEQIQDIVEEVLILEGLVKTAKAYILYREQRRRIREAIAVSEEAVDRLDQYIEKLDWEVQENANMAFSLQGLNHYGVSYIVKKYWLNKIYPKEIREANESGDFHIHNLDTLGPYCVGWDLYDLLIKGFGGVPGKVESKPAKHFRSVLGQVVNFMYTLQGECYSEDTQVLTENGWKYFYEVKKGEKVFTLNPKTNKIELQEPYRFYQYDFDGELYNFKSKKVDLLVTPGHRMIVDQYSPHLKEKYSRKFVEAKNFNPNTHFIPKQGIWEGKEQKYFVLPAIKIFQFRNYKEFPFAKNLSFLKGTQEALGEILSLDNFKIKISQPQFKYQLIEIPEKKIPMDDWLKFFGFWLAEGSTTLRKRKIKGRKNPYFEYQVRISQKEGKKANEFEEVLKKLGFNYVKKKNKKKIEFVICNKQLFLYLRQFGKGEEKFIPKEIKNLS
;
A
#
# COMPACT_ATOMS: atom_id res chain seq x y z
N MET A 1 -17.16 51.30 -49.57
CA MET A 1 -15.87 51.54 -48.88
C MET A 1 -15.07 50.26 -49.02
N GLU A 2 -13.87 50.34 -49.57
CA GLU A 2 -12.92 49.23 -49.51
C GLU A 2 -12.38 49.11 -48.08
N ASN A 3 -12.10 47.88 -47.64
CA ASN A 3 -11.44 47.65 -46.36
C ASN A 3 -9.93 47.75 -46.57
N LYS A 4 -9.24 48.58 -45.78
CA LYS A 4 -7.78 48.70 -45.78
C LYS A 4 -7.08 47.51 -45.10
N ILE A 5 -7.87 46.65 -44.45
CA ILE A 5 -7.44 45.43 -43.76
C ILE A 5 -7.86 44.24 -44.61
N GLU A 6 -6.87 43.56 -45.18
CA GLU A 6 -7.05 42.41 -46.06
C GLU A 6 -6.94 41.07 -45.31
N LYS A 7 -6.26 41.07 -44.15
CA LYS A 7 -5.86 39.88 -43.39
C LYS A 7 -6.06 40.08 -41.89
N VAL A 8 -6.23 38.97 -41.16
CA VAL A 8 -6.41 38.91 -39.70
C VAL A 8 -5.53 37.80 -39.14
N GLN A 9 -4.85 38.06 -38.03
CA GLN A 9 -4.15 37.02 -37.27
C GLN A 9 -5.10 36.39 -36.25
N LYS A 10 -5.29 35.08 -36.34
CA LYS A 10 -6.02 34.28 -35.35
C LYS A 10 -5.18 34.00 -34.10
N ARG A 11 -5.86 33.49 -33.07
CA ARG A 11 -5.30 33.00 -31.80
C ARG A 11 -4.27 31.86 -31.94
N ASP A 12 -4.35 31.12 -33.04
CA ASP A 12 -3.43 30.03 -33.42
C ASP A 12 -2.19 30.56 -34.19
N GLY A 13 -2.00 31.89 -34.23
CA GLY A 13 -0.96 32.57 -35.00
C GLY A 13 -1.22 32.64 -36.50
N SER A 14 -2.15 31.85 -37.05
CA SER A 14 -2.37 31.75 -38.50
C SER A 14 -3.07 32.99 -39.07
N ILE A 15 -2.63 33.39 -40.26
CA ILE A 15 -3.09 34.59 -40.96
C ILE A 15 -4.14 34.19 -41.99
N VAL A 16 -5.35 34.72 -41.87
CA VAL A 16 -6.49 34.44 -42.77
C VAL A 16 -7.02 35.73 -43.42
N PRO A 17 -7.72 35.65 -44.57
CA PRO A 17 -8.39 36.81 -45.16
C PRO A 17 -9.41 37.44 -44.20
N PHE A 18 -9.53 38.77 -44.26
CA PHE A 18 -10.54 39.51 -43.49
C PHE A 18 -11.96 39.26 -44.07
N ASP A 19 -12.88 38.82 -43.21
CA ASP A 19 -14.30 38.66 -43.56
C ASP A 19 -15.21 39.40 -42.57
N GLN A 20 -15.94 40.38 -43.09
CA GLN A 20 -16.90 41.17 -42.31
C GLN A 20 -18.16 40.36 -41.89
N ASN A 21 -18.51 39.29 -42.62
CA ASN A 21 -19.71 38.51 -42.31
C ASN A 21 -19.57 37.82 -40.94
N ARG A 22 -18.38 37.29 -40.61
CA ARG A 22 -18.07 36.77 -39.26
C ARG A 22 -18.28 37.76 -38.12
N ILE A 23 -17.91 39.04 -38.30
CA ILE A 23 -18.18 40.10 -37.32
C ILE A 23 -19.69 40.32 -37.21
N THR A 24 -20.38 40.38 -38.35
CA THR A 24 -21.83 40.60 -38.44
C THR A 24 -22.61 39.46 -37.76
N GLU A 25 -22.22 38.21 -37.96
CA GLU A 25 -22.78 37.04 -37.28
C GLU A 25 -22.54 37.05 -35.77
N ALA A 26 -21.34 37.40 -35.32
CA ALA A 26 -21.01 37.44 -33.89
C ALA A 26 -21.86 38.49 -33.15
N ILE A 27 -22.02 39.67 -33.76
CA ILE A 27 -22.90 40.73 -33.25
C ILE A 27 -24.37 40.27 -33.30
N PHE A 28 -24.82 39.65 -34.39
CA PHE A 28 -26.18 39.15 -34.53
C PHE A 28 -26.52 38.12 -33.44
N LYS A 29 -25.66 37.12 -33.22
CA LYS A 29 -25.86 36.08 -32.19
C LYS A 29 -25.98 36.67 -30.79
N ALA A 30 -25.18 37.69 -30.44
CA ALA A 30 -25.29 38.39 -29.16
C ALA A 30 -26.56 39.24 -29.05
N LEU A 31 -26.95 39.95 -30.11
CA LEU A 31 -28.20 40.73 -30.19
C LEU A 31 -29.46 39.85 -30.10
N THR A 32 -29.42 38.63 -30.65
CA THR A 32 -30.52 37.66 -30.50
C THR A 32 -30.59 37.15 -29.06
N ALA A 33 -29.44 36.82 -28.44
CA ALA A 33 -29.38 36.35 -27.07
C ALA A 33 -29.80 37.40 -26.02
N SER A 34 -29.62 38.70 -26.31
CA SER A 34 -30.10 39.80 -25.45
C SER A 34 -31.58 40.17 -25.69
N GLY A 35 -32.17 39.76 -26.83
CA GLY A 35 -33.50 40.18 -27.27
C GLY A 35 -33.55 41.58 -27.89
N GLU A 36 -32.40 42.18 -28.24
CA GLU A 36 -32.29 43.57 -28.74
C GLU A 36 -32.15 43.64 -30.28
N GLY A 37 -32.19 42.50 -30.96
CA GLY A 37 -31.67 42.30 -32.32
C GLY A 37 -32.63 42.38 -33.51
N ASP A 38 -32.09 42.92 -34.61
CA ASP A 38 -32.52 42.76 -35.99
C ASP A 38 -31.23 42.58 -36.83
N GLY A 39 -31.26 41.77 -37.88
CA GLY A 39 -30.15 41.63 -38.84
C GLY A 39 -29.72 42.97 -39.44
N LYS A 40 -30.66 43.92 -39.62
CA LYS A 40 -30.32 45.29 -40.05
C LYS A 40 -29.48 46.04 -39.01
N LYS A 41 -29.78 45.89 -37.72
CA LYS A 41 -28.93 46.45 -36.63
C LYS A 41 -27.55 45.81 -36.63
N ALA A 42 -27.47 44.48 -36.72
CA ALA A 42 -26.19 43.76 -36.74
C ALA A 42 -25.27 44.24 -37.88
N LYS A 43 -25.81 44.43 -39.09
CA LYS A 43 -25.05 44.95 -40.24
C LYS A 43 -24.63 46.42 -40.06
N LYS A 44 -25.47 47.26 -39.44
CA LYS A 44 -25.13 48.66 -39.10
C LYS A 44 -23.98 48.75 -38.09
N LEU A 45 -23.99 47.91 -37.05
CA LEU A 45 -22.94 47.84 -36.02
C LEU A 45 -21.63 47.27 -36.61
N SER A 46 -21.72 46.21 -37.42
CA SER A 46 -20.60 45.65 -38.16
C SER A 46 -19.89 46.69 -39.04
N ASN A 47 -20.65 47.54 -39.75
CA ASN A 47 -20.08 48.65 -40.52
C ASN A 47 -19.35 49.68 -39.63
N LYS A 48 -19.82 49.95 -38.40
CA LYS A 48 -19.14 50.83 -37.44
C LYS A 48 -17.84 50.23 -36.91
N VAL A 49 -17.83 48.94 -36.57
CA VAL A 49 -16.62 48.18 -36.19
C VAL A 49 -15.57 48.26 -37.30
N VAL A 50 -15.98 48.04 -38.55
CA VAL A 50 -15.12 48.18 -39.74
C VAL A 50 -14.61 49.62 -39.93
N GLN A 51 -15.41 50.64 -39.66
CA GLN A 51 -14.95 52.04 -39.71
C GLN A 51 -13.92 52.37 -38.63
N ILE A 52 -14.02 51.81 -37.42
CA ILE A 52 -13.03 52.00 -36.35
C ILE A 52 -11.74 51.21 -36.66
N LEU A 53 -11.86 49.98 -37.14
CA LEU A 53 -10.72 49.17 -37.62
C LEU A 53 -9.90 49.92 -38.69
N ASN A 54 -10.55 50.44 -39.73
CA ASN A 54 -9.93 51.23 -40.82
C ASN A 54 -9.40 52.62 -40.38
N ARG A 55 -9.59 53.01 -39.11
CA ARG A 55 -9.04 54.22 -38.48
C ARG A 55 -7.90 53.91 -37.52
N ARG A 56 -7.94 52.80 -36.77
CA ARG A 56 -6.91 52.41 -35.81
C ARG A 56 -5.69 51.76 -36.48
N PHE A 57 -5.91 50.93 -37.49
CA PHE A 57 -4.84 50.19 -38.16
C PHE A 57 -4.40 50.85 -39.48
N LYS A 58 -3.10 50.82 -39.76
CA LYS A 58 -2.50 51.31 -41.00
C LYS A 58 -2.67 50.29 -42.14
N LYS A 59 -2.58 50.74 -43.40
CA LYS A 59 -2.68 49.84 -44.55
C LYS A 59 -1.50 48.85 -44.53
N GLY A 60 -1.80 47.55 -44.55
CA GLY A 60 -0.80 46.47 -44.44
C GLY A 60 -0.56 45.96 -43.01
N GLU A 61 -1.11 46.61 -41.99
CA GLU A 61 -1.05 46.16 -40.60
C GLU A 61 -2.09 45.04 -40.36
N ILE A 62 -1.71 43.95 -39.68
CA ILE A 62 -2.54 42.77 -39.50
C ILE A 62 -3.08 42.76 -38.05
N PRO A 63 -4.38 43.06 -37.81
CA PRO A 63 -4.96 43.00 -36.49
C PRO A 63 -5.08 41.55 -35.98
N HIS A 64 -4.89 41.38 -34.68
CA HIS A 64 -5.19 40.12 -33.99
C HIS A 64 -6.69 40.00 -33.67
N VAL A 65 -7.21 38.78 -33.65
CA VAL A 65 -8.64 38.50 -33.39
C VAL A 65 -9.17 39.13 -32.09
N GLU A 66 -8.36 39.19 -31.03
CA GLU A 66 -8.80 39.86 -29.78
C GLU A 66 -9.05 41.35 -29.97
N GLN A 67 -8.16 42.07 -30.68
CA GLN A 67 -8.32 43.51 -30.96
C GLN A 67 -9.60 43.81 -31.76
N ILE A 68 -10.02 42.89 -32.62
CA ILE A 68 -11.30 42.99 -33.34
C ILE A 68 -12.47 42.81 -32.37
N GLN A 69 -12.36 41.91 -31.38
CA GLN A 69 -13.41 41.71 -30.36
C GLN A 69 -13.50 42.87 -29.37
N ASP A 70 -12.37 43.48 -28.99
CA ASP A 70 -12.33 44.69 -28.16
C ASP A 70 -13.07 45.86 -28.84
N ILE A 71 -12.88 46.04 -30.16
CA ILE A 71 -13.62 47.06 -30.94
C ILE A 71 -15.12 46.71 -31.07
N VAL A 72 -15.49 45.43 -31.11
CA VAL A 72 -16.91 45.02 -31.09
C VAL A 72 -17.56 45.38 -29.75
N GLU A 73 -16.87 45.13 -28.64
CA GLU A 73 -17.36 45.48 -27.28
C GLU A 73 -17.48 46.99 -27.10
N GLU A 74 -16.47 47.76 -27.53
CA GLU A 74 -16.51 49.23 -27.54
C GLU A 74 -17.69 49.78 -28.36
N VAL A 75 -17.94 49.26 -29.56
CA VAL A 75 -19.09 49.69 -30.39
C VAL A 75 -20.43 49.32 -29.74
N LEU A 76 -20.56 48.16 -29.10
CA LEU A 76 -21.79 47.78 -28.39
C LEU A 76 -22.06 48.70 -27.19
N ILE A 77 -21.02 49.15 -26.48
CA ILE A 77 -21.14 50.10 -25.37
C ILE A 77 -21.50 51.50 -25.88
N LEU A 78 -20.79 52.00 -26.90
CA LEU A 78 -21.01 53.34 -27.47
C LEU A 78 -22.42 53.51 -28.09
N GLU A 79 -23.02 52.44 -28.60
CA GLU A 79 -24.38 52.45 -29.16
C GLU A 79 -25.47 52.22 -28.09
N GLY A 80 -25.11 52.22 -26.80
CA GLY A 80 -26.04 52.08 -25.67
C GLY A 80 -26.55 50.66 -25.42
N LEU A 81 -26.04 49.65 -26.14
CA LEU A 81 -26.50 48.25 -26.08
C LEU A 81 -25.84 47.51 -24.90
N VAL A 82 -25.90 48.09 -23.70
CA VAL A 82 -25.17 47.63 -22.49
C VAL A 82 -25.50 46.17 -22.14
N LYS A 83 -26.76 45.74 -22.35
CA LYS A 83 -27.20 44.35 -22.13
C LYS A 83 -26.53 43.39 -23.13
N THR A 84 -26.55 43.72 -24.42
CA THR A 84 -25.81 42.96 -25.46
C THR A 84 -24.31 42.96 -25.21
N ALA A 85 -23.70 44.11 -24.85
CA ALA A 85 -22.27 44.21 -24.55
C ALA A 85 -21.87 43.28 -23.39
N LYS A 86 -22.60 43.33 -22.27
CA LYS A 86 -22.36 42.45 -21.11
C LYS A 86 -22.52 40.97 -21.48
N ALA A 87 -23.51 40.62 -22.30
CA ALA A 87 -23.69 39.25 -22.79
C ALA A 87 -22.53 38.80 -23.71
N TYR A 88 -22.04 39.68 -24.58
CA TYR A 88 -20.89 39.41 -25.46
C TYR A 88 -19.61 39.15 -24.66
N ILE A 89 -19.28 40.04 -23.71
CA ILE A 89 -18.11 39.94 -22.83
C ILE A 89 -18.14 38.63 -22.04
N LEU A 90 -19.28 38.31 -21.40
CA LEU A 90 -19.43 37.06 -20.64
C LEU A 90 -19.32 35.82 -21.53
N TYR A 91 -19.83 35.85 -22.76
CA TYR A 91 -19.70 34.75 -23.71
C TYR A 91 -18.25 34.58 -24.22
N ARG A 92 -17.53 35.68 -24.48
CA ARG A 92 -16.11 35.69 -24.85
C ARG A 92 -15.26 35.04 -23.75
N GLU A 93 -15.47 35.45 -22.51
CA GLU A 93 -14.79 34.91 -21.32
C GLU A 93 -15.16 33.44 -21.05
N GLN A 94 -16.44 33.05 -21.19
CA GLN A 94 -16.84 31.65 -21.08
C GLN A 94 -16.20 30.79 -22.17
N ARG A 95 -16.17 31.26 -23.42
CA ARG A 95 -15.49 30.57 -24.54
C ARG A 95 -13.97 30.56 -24.39
N ARG A 96 -13.37 31.53 -23.71
CA ARG A 96 -11.95 31.53 -23.33
C ARG A 96 -11.68 30.39 -22.35
N ARG A 97 -12.39 30.36 -21.21
CA ARG A 97 -12.25 29.32 -20.18
C ARG A 97 -12.46 27.91 -20.71
N ILE A 98 -13.40 27.71 -21.62
CA ILE A 98 -13.62 26.40 -22.27
C ILE A 98 -12.40 25.98 -23.11
N ARG A 99 -11.77 26.90 -23.85
CA ARG A 99 -10.54 26.60 -24.60
C ARG A 99 -9.35 26.34 -23.69
N GLU A 100 -9.19 27.14 -22.63
CA GLU A 100 -8.13 26.94 -21.64
C GLU A 100 -8.27 25.59 -20.93
N ALA A 101 -9.49 25.16 -20.60
CA ALA A 101 -9.75 23.85 -20.01
C ALA A 101 -9.53 22.67 -20.97
N ILE A 102 -9.81 22.86 -22.27
CA ILE A 102 -9.49 21.84 -23.30
C ILE A 102 -7.97 21.73 -23.49
N ALA A 103 -7.28 22.86 -23.67
CA ALA A 103 -5.82 22.88 -23.81
C ALA A 103 -5.11 22.22 -22.62
N VAL A 104 -5.46 22.60 -21.38
CA VAL A 104 -4.90 21.96 -20.17
C VAL A 104 -5.22 20.46 -20.10
N SER A 105 -6.33 20.00 -20.70
CA SER A 105 -6.67 18.57 -20.76
C SER A 105 -5.92 17.81 -21.86
N GLU A 106 -5.55 18.48 -22.97
CA GLU A 106 -4.73 17.90 -24.04
C GLU A 106 -3.25 17.88 -23.60
N GLU A 107 -2.74 19.01 -23.08
CA GLU A 107 -1.41 19.13 -22.45
C GLU A 107 -1.21 18.13 -21.30
N ALA A 108 -2.25 17.83 -20.52
CA ALA A 108 -2.20 16.83 -19.46
C ALA A 108 -2.07 15.39 -19.99
N VAL A 109 -2.55 15.08 -21.20
CA VAL A 109 -2.35 13.77 -21.84
C VAL A 109 -0.92 13.66 -22.37
N ASP A 110 -0.45 14.66 -23.09
CA ASP A 110 0.94 14.73 -23.58
C ASP A 110 1.94 14.61 -22.41
N ARG A 111 1.63 15.21 -21.25
CA ARG A 111 2.40 15.09 -20.02
C ARG A 111 2.44 13.67 -19.44
N LEU A 112 1.37 12.88 -19.57
CA LEU A 112 1.38 11.48 -19.13
C LEU A 112 2.31 10.62 -20.00
N ASP A 113 2.30 10.85 -21.32
CA ASP A 113 3.20 10.15 -22.25
C ASP A 113 4.66 10.56 -22.07
N GLN A 114 4.93 11.87 -21.89
CA GLN A 114 6.27 12.39 -21.53
C GLN A 114 6.82 11.79 -20.22
N TYR A 115 5.95 11.54 -19.23
CA TYR A 115 6.34 10.84 -18.01
C TYR A 115 6.71 9.38 -18.32
N ILE A 116 5.85 8.65 -19.06
CA ILE A 116 6.06 7.23 -19.41
C ILE A 116 7.39 7.03 -20.15
N GLU A 117 7.72 7.90 -21.10
CA GLU A 117 8.97 7.89 -21.85
C GLU A 117 10.16 8.53 -21.10
N LYS A 118 9.90 9.18 -19.96
CA LYS A 118 10.86 9.89 -19.08
C LYS A 118 11.61 11.03 -19.78
N LEU A 119 10.90 11.78 -20.62
CA LEU A 119 11.48 12.87 -21.43
C LEU A 119 11.52 14.22 -20.70
N ASP A 120 10.66 14.44 -19.70
CA ASP A 120 10.64 15.68 -18.91
C ASP A 120 11.51 15.55 -17.64
N TRP A 121 12.18 16.63 -17.27
CA TRP A 121 12.98 16.73 -16.04
C TRP A 121 12.10 16.92 -14.79
N GLU A 122 10.87 17.47 -14.93
CA GLU A 122 9.92 17.60 -13.81
C GLU A 122 9.56 16.22 -13.21
N VAL A 123 9.78 15.11 -13.94
CA VAL A 123 9.70 13.73 -13.45
C VAL A 123 10.64 13.46 -12.25
N GLN A 124 11.70 14.26 -12.10
CA GLN A 124 12.70 14.18 -11.01
C GLN A 124 12.64 15.35 -10.02
N GLU A 125 11.69 16.30 -10.19
CA GLU A 125 11.55 17.49 -9.32
C GLU A 125 11.29 17.09 -7.85
N ASN A 126 10.45 16.08 -7.61
CA ASN A 126 10.21 15.54 -6.28
C ASN A 126 11.18 14.39 -5.96
N ALA A 127 12.24 14.69 -5.22
CA ALA A 127 13.28 13.74 -4.82
C ALA A 127 12.79 12.51 -4.02
N ASN A 128 11.56 12.53 -3.47
CA ASN A 128 10.97 11.38 -2.79
C ASN A 128 10.17 10.46 -3.74
N MET A 129 9.89 10.88 -4.97
CA MET A 129 9.09 10.14 -5.94
C MET A 129 9.96 9.35 -6.94
N ALA A 130 9.94 8.03 -6.81
CA ALA A 130 10.48 7.15 -7.85
C ALA A 130 9.47 6.93 -8.99
N PHE A 131 9.98 6.73 -10.21
CA PHE A 131 9.20 6.40 -11.40
C PHE A 131 8.24 5.22 -11.14
N SER A 132 6.94 5.51 -11.12
CA SER A 132 5.88 4.59 -10.70
C SER A 132 4.53 5.14 -11.14
N LEU A 133 3.48 4.31 -11.20
CA LEU A 133 2.16 4.82 -11.58
C LEU A 133 1.42 5.58 -10.45
N GLN A 134 1.94 5.62 -9.21
CA GLN A 134 1.54 6.67 -8.25
C GLN A 134 2.20 7.99 -8.64
N GLY A 135 3.48 7.97 -9.05
CA GLY A 135 4.16 9.14 -9.58
C GLY A 135 3.54 9.67 -10.88
N LEU A 136 3.09 8.81 -11.80
CA LEU A 136 2.33 9.20 -12.99
C LEU A 136 1.01 9.89 -12.64
N ASN A 137 0.24 9.29 -11.71
CA ASN A 137 -1.01 9.88 -11.21
C ASN A 137 -0.75 11.26 -10.59
N HIS A 138 0.28 11.37 -9.74
CA HIS A 138 0.68 12.63 -9.12
C HIS A 138 1.16 13.64 -10.17
N TYR A 139 1.88 13.23 -11.20
CA TYR A 139 2.39 14.10 -12.27
C TYR A 139 1.29 14.68 -13.16
N GLY A 140 0.29 13.87 -13.53
CA GLY A 140 -0.88 14.34 -14.27
C GLY A 140 -1.76 15.26 -13.42
N VAL A 141 -2.00 14.91 -12.15
CA VAL A 141 -2.80 15.74 -11.23
C VAL A 141 -2.07 17.03 -10.85
N SER A 142 -0.76 16.97 -10.59
CA SER A 142 0.05 18.15 -10.23
C SER A 142 0.06 19.18 -11.34
N TYR A 143 0.09 18.78 -12.60
CA TYR A 143 -0.04 19.70 -13.74
C TYR A 143 -1.38 20.45 -13.71
N ILE A 144 -2.48 19.72 -13.48
CA ILE A 144 -3.84 20.30 -13.39
C ILE A 144 -3.95 21.23 -12.18
N VAL A 145 -3.36 20.87 -11.03
CA VAL A 145 -3.35 21.70 -9.81
C VAL A 145 -2.45 22.94 -9.97
N LYS A 146 -1.28 22.81 -10.62
CA LYS A 146 -0.35 23.89 -10.95
C LYS A 146 -1.00 24.90 -11.89
N LYS A 147 -1.67 24.43 -12.95
CA LYS A 147 -2.49 25.29 -13.82
C LYS A 147 -3.75 25.83 -13.14
N TYR A 148 -4.35 25.15 -12.16
CA TYR A 148 -5.43 25.72 -11.34
C TYR A 148 -4.92 26.91 -10.51
N TRP A 149 -3.90 26.71 -9.66
CA TRP A 149 -3.30 27.76 -8.84
C TRP A 149 -2.94 28.99 -9.68
N LEU A 150 -2.16 28.78 -10.74
CA LEU A 150 -1.67 29.86 -11.60
C LEU A 150 -2.81 30.58 -12.33
N ASN A 151 -3.81 29.86 -12.88
CA ASN A 151 -4.87 30.47 -13.70
C ASN A 151 -6.07 31.01 -12.91
N LYS A 152 -6.40 30.43 -11.75
CA LYS A 152 -7.60 30.77 -10.96
C LYS A 152 -7.33 31.60 -9.72
N ILE A 153 -6.17 31.43 -9.08
CA ILE A 153 -5.92 31.99 -7.75
C ILE A 153 -4.85 33.09 -7.80
N TYR A 154 -3.73 32.84 -8.47
CA TYR A 154 -2.65 33.82 -8.56
C TYR A 154 -2.93 34.93 -9.61
N PRO A 155 -2.56 36.19 -9.30
CA PRO A 155 -2.51 37.29 -10.26
C PRO A 155 -1.68 36.96 -11.51
N LYS A 156 -1.94 37.68 -12.60
CA LYS A 156 -1.28 37.48 -13.90
C LYS A 156 0.22 37.68 -13.80
N GLU A 157 0.63 38.66 -13.02
CA GLU A 157 2.01 39.11 -12.81
C GLU A 157 2.84 38.01 -12.11
N ILE A 158 2.24 37.34 -11.11
CA ILE A 158 2.87 36.22 -10.38
C ILE A 158 2.96 34.97 -11.27
N ARG A 159 1.96 34.75 -12.14
CA ARG A 159 2.01 33.67 -13.15
C ARG A 159 3.11 33.89 -14.16
N GLU A 160 3.18 35.10 -14.75
CA GLU A 160 4.17 35.41 -15.77
C GLU A 160 5.59 35.34 -15.21
N ALA A 161 5.84 35.80 -13.98
CA ALA A 161 7.13 35.69 -13.31
C ALA A 161 7.51 34.23 -12.92
N ASN A 162 6.53 33.35 -12.68
CA ASN A 162 6.78 31.93 -12.45
C ASN A 162 6.98 31.15 -13.76
N GLU A 163 6.28 31.52 -14.84
CA GLU A 163 6.42 30.89 -16.16
C GLU A 163 7.64 31.41 -16.95
N SER A 164 8.17 32.60 -16.63
CA SER A 164 9.47 33.10 -17.11
C SER A 164 10.68 32.53 -16.37
N GLY A 165 10.49 32.09 -15.12
CA GLY A 165 11.56 31.64 -14.22
C GLY A 165 12.21 32.75 -13.38
N ASP A 166 11.63 33.96 -13.33
CA ASP A 166 12.11 35.06 -12.47
C ASP A 166 12.04 34.68 -10.97
N PHE A 167 11.08 33.83 -10.59
CA PHE A 167 11.10 33.06 -9.34
C PHE A 167 10.32 31.74 -9.48
N HIS A 168 10.54 30.79 -8.58
CA HIS A 168 9.84 29.51 -8.54
C HIS A 168 8.90 29.42 -7.33
N ILE A 169 7.62 29.09 -7.56
CA ILE A 169 6.65 28.81 -6.50
C ILE A 169 6.66 27.31 -6.19
N HIS A 170 7.18 26.93 -5.02
CA HIS A 170 7.20 25.54 -4.57
C HIS A 170 5.78 24.98 -4.34
N ASN A 171 5.63 23.68 -4.60
CA ASN A 171 4.44 22.87 -4.27
C ASN A 171 3.10 23.39 -4.79
N LEU A 172 3.13 23.95 -6.00
CA LEU A 172 1.96 24.12 -6.88
C LEU A 172 1.30 22.78 -7.28
N ASP A 173 1.82 21.63 -6.84
CA ASP A 173 1.24 20.30 -7.06
C ASP A 173 0.05 19.98 -6.13
N THR A 174 -0.11 20.74 -5.03
CA THR A 174 -1.02 20.41 -3.93
C THR A 174 -2.05 21.52 -3.69
N LEU A 175 -3.34 21.18 -3.52
CA LEU A 175 -4.40 22.13 -3.13
C LEU A 175 -4.46 22.31 -1.59
N GLY A 176 -3.36 22.70 -0.97
CA GLY A 176 -3.26 22.80 0.49
C GLY A 176 -1.99 23.52 0.98
N PRO A 177 -1.80 23.65 2.30
CA PRO A 177 -0.56 24.18 2.87
C PRO A 177 0.60 23.21 2.60
N TYR A 178 1.77 23.76 2.22
CA TYR A 178 2.99 22.98 1.94
C TYR A 178 3.37 22.00 3.05
N CYS A 179 3.36 22.46 4.30
CA CYS A 179 3.62 21.65 5.48
C CYS A 179 2.88 22.22 6.69
N VAL A 180 2.62 21.37 7.67
CA VAL A 180 2.08 21.76 8.98
C VAL A 180 2.78 20.95 10.06
N GLY A 181 3.31 21.63 11.07
CA GLY A 181 3.85 21.01 12.27
C GLY A 181 2.72 20.71 13.25
N TRP A 182 2.57 19.46 13.65
CA TRP A 182 1.53 19.02 14.56
C TRP A 182 2.09 18.81 15.98
N ASP A 183 1.43 19.38 16.98
CA ASP A 183 1.82 19.18 18.37
C ASP A 183 1.27 17.85 18.92
N LEU A 184 2.18 16.92 19.21
CA LEU A 184 1.87 15.66 19.85
C LEU A 184 1.29 15.83 21.27
N TYR A 185 1.66 16.88 22.00
CA TYR A 185 1.10 17.19 23.32
C TYR A 185 -0.39 17.55 23.23
N ASP A 186 -0.78 18.26 22.18
CA ASP A 186 -2.18 18.62 21.92
C ASP A 186 -3.03 17.39 21.57
N LEU A 187 -2.50 16.48 20.72
CA LEU A 187 -3.09 15.16 20.46
C LEU A 187 -3.22 14.30 21.73
N LEU A 188 -2.23 14.34 22.63
CA LEU A 188 -2.26 13.63 23.91
C LEU A 188 -3.30 14.19 24.90
N ILE A 189 -3.58 15.50 24.86
CA ILE A 189 -4.49 16.18 25.81
C ILE A 189 -5.92 16.29 25.31
N LYS A 190 -6.14 16.46 24.00
CA LYS A 190 -7.47 16.55 23.37
C LYS A 190 -7.96 15.21 22.88
N GLY A 191 -7.06 14.27 22.58
CA GLY A 191 -7.35 13.08 21.81
C GLY A 191 -7.45 13.40 20.32
N PHE A 192 -8.00 12.47 19.55
CA PHE A 192 -8.10 12.60 18.10
C PHE A 192 -9.54 12.93 17.68
N GLY A 193 -9.78 14.17 17.25
CA GLY A 193 -11.09 14.71 16.90
C GLY A 193 -11.00 16.13 16.35
N GLY A 194 -12.13 16.85 16.31
CA GLY A 194 -12.27 18.18 15.71
C GLY A 194 -12.98 18.18 14.35
N VAL A 195 -13.60 17.08 13.93
CA VAL A 195 -14.21 16.92 12.59
C VAL A 195 -15.71 16.59 12.73
N PRO A 196 -16.61 17.58 12.54
CA PRO A 196 -18.05 17.38 12.68
C PRO A 196 -18.58 16.21 11.83
N GLY A 197 -19.26 15.26 12.48
CA GLY A 197 -19.88 14.10 11.82
C GLY A 197 -18.98 12.89 11.62
N LYS A 198 -17.70 12.93 12.02
CA LYS A 198 -16.82 11.74 12.11
C LYS A 198 -16.70 11.27 13.57
N VAL A 199 -16.17 10.06 13.79
CA VAL A 199 -16.04 9.45 15.14
C VAL A 199 -14.76 9.91 15.81
N GLU A 200 -14.89 10.60 16.95
CA GLU A 200 -13.77 11.17 17.71
C GLU A 200 -13.31 10.26 18.86
N SER A 201 -12.00 10.21 19.08
CA SER A 201 -11.36 9.45 20.16
C SER A 201 -10.87 10.37 21.28
N LYS A 202 -11.40 10.19 22.50
CA LYS A 202 -10.95 10.90 23.71
C LYS A 202 -9.48 10.61 24.06
N PRO A 203 -8.81 11.45 24.88
CA PRO A 203 -7.41 11.31 25.24
C PRO A 203 -7.00 9.90 25.69
N ALA A 204 -5.94 9.37 25.07
CA ALA A 204 -5.45 8.01 25.34
C ALA A 204 -4.83 7.86 26.74
N LYS A 205 -5.44 7.02 27.57
CA LYS A 205 -4.96 6.75 28.95
C LYS A 205 -3.85 5.70 29.05
N HIS A 206 -3.43 5.10 27.93
CA HIS A 206 -2.42 4.05 27.88
C HIS A 206 -1.53 4.23 26.64
N PHE A 207 -0.23 3.94 26.75
CA PHE A 207 0.74 4.15 25.68
C PHE A 207 0.41 3.41 24.37
N ARG A 208 -0.18 2.20 24.44
CA ARG A 208 -0.67 1.50 23.23
C ARG A 208 -1.80 2.26 22.53
N SER A 209 -2.69 2.92 23.28
CA SER A 209 -3.76 3.76 22.74
C SER A 209 -3.23 5.08 22.20
N VAL A 210 -2.16 5.63 22.80
CA VAL A 210 -1.41 6.78 22.25
C VAL A 210 -0.82 6.42 20.89
N LEU A 211 -0.10 5.29 20.79
CA LEU A 211 0.48 4.84 19.53
C LEU A 211 -0.59 4.62 18.45
N GLY A 212 -1.75 4.04 18.82
CA GLY A 212 -2.91 3.98 17.92
C GLY A 212 -3.35 5.38 17.47
N GLN A 213 -3.64 6.29 18.41
CA GLN A 213 -4.05 7.66 18.06
C GLN A 213 -3.02 8.40 17.21
N VAL A 214 -1.71 8.20 17.40
CA VAL A 214 -0.65 8.77 16.56
C VAL A 214 -0.63 8.15 15.16
N VAL A 215 -0.76 6.83 15.03
CA VAL A 215 -0.85 6.16 13.73
C VAL A 215 -2.09 6.62 12.96
N ASN A 216 -3.26 6.61 13.59
CA ASN A 216 -4.50 7.08 12.99
C ASN A 216 -4.45 8.59 12.68
N PHE A 217 -3.81 9.42 13.51
CA PHE A 217 -3.61 10.85 13.25
C PHE A 217 -2.76 11.09 11.99
N MET A 218 -1.63 10.39 11.85
CA MET A 218 -0.77 10.49 10.67
C MET A 218 -1.45 9.94 9.41
N TYR A 219 -2.18 8.81 9.50
CA TYR A 219 -2.88 8.22 8.35
C TYR A 219 -4.18 8.92 7.95
N THR A 220 -4.91 9.58 8.86
CA THR A 220 -6.09 10.38 8.49
C THR A 220 -5.72 11.64 7.70
N LEU A 221 -4.43 11.96 7.64
CA LEU A 221 -3.87 12.98 6.75
C LEU A 221 -3.34 12.38 5.42
N GLN A 222 -3.44 11.06 5.19
CA GLN A 222 -2.71 10.31 4.13
C GLN A 222 -3.38 9.01 3.49
N GLY A 223 -4.56 8.48 3.93
CA GLY A 223 -5.38 7.40 3.29
C GLY A 223 -4.88 5.92 3.39
N GLU A 224 -5.44 4.82 2.79
CA GLU A 224 -6.74 4.49 2.15
C GLU A 224 -6.95 2.95 1.93
N CYS A 225 -8.22 2.58 1.66
CA CYS A 225 -8.73 1.69 0.59
C CYS A 225 -8.87 0.23 0.97
N TYR A 226 -7.90 -0.26 1.72
CA TYR A 226 -8.12 -1.35 2.65
C TYR A 226 -8.11 -0.74 4.04
N SER A 227 -8.95 -1.25 4.94
CA SER A 227 -8.78 -0.90 6.34
C SER A 227 -7.39 -1.34 6.80
N GLU A 228 -6.73 -0.51 7.60
CA GLU A 228 -5.34 -0.70 8.04
C GLU A 228 -5.08 -2.07 8.71
N ASP A 229 -6.12 -2.70 9.25
CA ASP A 229 -6.11 -4.02 9.87
C ASP A 229 -6.17 -5.20 8.87
N THR A 230 -6.26 -4.94 7.56
CA THR A 230 -6.33 -5.99 6.53
C THR A 230 -5.01 -6.76 6.45
N GLN A 231 -5.09 -8.09 6.56
CA GLN A 231 -3.93 -9.00 6.51
C GLN A 231 -3.89 -9.85 5.24
N VAL A 232 -2.69 -10.10 4.74
CA VAL A 232 -2.39 -11.04 3.64
C VAL A 232 -1.45 -12.13 4.13
N LEU A 233 -1.60 -13.34 3.58
CA LEU A 233 -0.67 -14.43 3.82
C LEU A 233 0.52 -14.31 2.86
N THR A 234 1.73 -14.24 3.42
CA THR A 234 3.01 -14.29 2.69
C THR A 234 3.72 -15.61 2.95
N GLU A 235 4.76 -15.92 2.16
CA GLU A 235 5.65 -17.06 2.46
C GLU A 235 6.27 -17.01 3.87
N ASN A 236 6.44 -15.80 4.44
CA ASN A 236 6.95 -15.59 5.80
C ASN A 236 5.85 -15.80 6.87
N GLY A 237 4.58 -15.61 6.52
CA GLY A 237 3.42 -15.74 7.43
C GLY A 237 2.35 -14.68 7.14
N TRP A 238 1.34 -14.60 8.01
CA TRP A 238 0.40 -13.47 7.97
C TRP A 238 1.13 -12.16 8.26
N LYS A 239 0.76 -11.12 7.51
CA LYS A 239 1.24 -9.74 7.61
C LYS A 239 0.09 -8.79 7.36
N TYR A 240 0.08 -7.62 7.99
CA TYR A 240 -0.74 -6.51 7.51
C TYR A 240 -0.26 -6.03 6.14
N PHE A 241 -1.15 -5.43 5.34
CA PHE A 241 -0.79 -4.97 3.99
C PHE A 241 0.42 -4.01 3.99
N TYR A 242 0.56 -3.17 5.02
CA TYR A 242 1.68 -2.24 5.18
C TYR A 242 3.01 -2.91 5.62
N GLU A 243 3.01 -4.17 6.08
CA GLU A 243 4.22 -4.90 6.47
C GLU A 243 4.86 -5.67 5.30
N VAL A 244 4.18 -5.77 4.16
CA VAL A 244 4.64 -6.50 2.97
C VAL A 244 5.67 -5.67 2.22
N LYS A 245 6.84 -6.24 1.98
CA LYS A 245 7.95 -5.59 1.28
C LYS A 245 8.05 -6.06 -0.17
N LYS A 246 8.57 -5.20 -1.03
CA LYS A 246 8.95 -5.56 -2.42
C LYS A 246 9.90 -6.78 -2.38
N GLY A 247 9.71 -7.74 -3.29
CA GLY A 247 10.39 -9.04 -3.25
C GLY A 247 9.72 -10.12 -2.39
N GLU A 248 8.77 -9.80 -1.51
CA GLU A 248 8.01 -10.83 -0.78
C GLU A 248 6.84 -11.38 -1.61
N LYS A 249 6.67 -12.71 -1.58
CA LYS A 249 5.58 -13.38 -2.28
C LYS A 249 4.35 -13.54 -1.39
N VAL A 250 3.20 -13.15 -1.92
CA VAL A 250 1.87 -13.31 -1.32
C VAL A 250 1.16 -14.52 -1.92
N PHE A 251 0.33 -15.18 -1.13
CA PHE A 251 -0.52 -16.27 -1.62
C PHE A 251 -1.73 -15.68 -2.36
N THR A 252 -1.92 -16.08 -3.61
CA THR A 252 -3.04 -15.70 -4.49
C THR A 252 -3.84 -16.93 -4.92
N LEU A 253 -5.05 -16.72 -5.46
CA LEU A 253 -5.89 -17.78 -6.00
C LEU A 253 -6.10 -17.56 -7.50
N ASN A 254 -5.61 -18.50 -8.33
CA ASN A 254 -5.79 -18.44 -9.77
C ASN A 254 -7.27 -18.72 -10.14
N PRO A 255 -7.98 -17.76 -10.78
CA PRO A 255 -9.41 -17.90 -11.04
C PRO A 255 -9.74 -18.92 -12.14
N LYS A 256 -8.77 -19.35 -12.97
CA LYS A 256 -8.97 -20.32 -14.06
C LYS A 256 -8.69 -21.76 -13.62
N THR A 257 -7.63 -21.96 -12.83
CA THR A 257 -7.17 -23.31 -12.42
C THR A 257 -7.63 -23.70 -11.01
N ASN A 258 -8.18 -22.75 -10.24
CA ASN A 258 -8.43 -22.87 -8.80
C ASN A 258 -7.17 -23.15 -7.96
N LYS A 259 -5.96 -23.05 -8.53
CA LYS A 259 -4.70 -23.27 -7.82
C LYS A 259 -4.31 -22.08 -6.95
N ILE A 260 -3.69 -22.37 -5.82
CA ILE A 260 -3.09 -21.37 -4.92
C ILE A 260 -1.64 -21.15 -5.38
N GLU A 261 -1.28 -19.89 -5.66
CA GLU A 261 0.00 -19.51 -6.28
C GLU A 261 0.72 -18.47 -5.42
N LEU A 262 2.06 -18.53 -5.35
CA LEU A 262 2.90 -17.51 -4.74
C LEU A 262 3.33 -16.48 -5.79
N GLN A 263 2.74 -15.29 -5.76
CA GLN A 263 3.07 -14.19 -6.68
C GLN A 263 3.67 -12.99 -5.94
N GLU A 264 4.52 -12.22 -6.60
CA GLU A 264 5.11 -10.99 -6.04
C GLU A 264 4.21 -9.77 -6.36
N PRO A 265 3.84 -8.93 -5.37
CA PRO A 265 3.11 -7.69 -5.64
C PRO A 265 3.95 -6.70 -6.45
N TYR A 266 3.57 -6.47 -7.71
CA TYR A 266 4.27 -5.52 -8.60
C TYR A 266 4.11 -4.05 -8.15
N ARG A 267 3.04 -3.74 -7.41
CA ARG A 267 2.70 -2.40 -6.89
C ARG A 267 1.77 -2.51 -5.68
N PHE A 268 1.88 -1.53 -4.78
CA PHE A 268 1.00 -1.32 -3.63
C PHE A 268 0.13 -0.08 -3.86
N TYR A 269 -1.05 -0.02 -3.24
CA TYR A 269 -2.08 1.01 -3.47
C TYR A 269 -2.63 1.53 -2.13
N GLN A 270 -2.53 2.85 -1.92
CA GLN A 270 -2.99 3.63 -0.77
C GLN A 270 -3.13 5.10 -1.28
N TYR A 271 -4.30 5.75 -1.14
CA TYR A 271 -4.65 7.07 -1.73
C TYR A 271 -5.58 7.96 -0.83
N ASP A 272 -6.90 8.15 -1.03
CA ASP A 272 -7.90 8.49 0.06
C ASP A 272 -9.40 8.22 -0.29
N PHE A 273 -10.27 7.86 0.69
CA PHE A 273 -11.64 7.33 0.49
C PHE A 273 -12.65 7.74 1.57
N ASP A 274 -13.56 8.62 1.19
CA ASP A 274 -14.78 8.93 1.94
C ASP A 274 -16.02 8.31 1.26
N GLY A 275 -16.69 7.38 1.94
CA GLY A 275 -17.88 6.69 1.41
C GLY A 275 -18.24 5.42 2.18
N GLU A 276 -19.34 4.77 1.77
CA GLU A 276 -19.75 3.49 2.37
C GLU A 276 -18.83 2.34 1.96
N LEU A 277 -18.43 1.53 2.94
CA LEU A 277 -17.59 0.33 2.74
C LEU A 277 -18.42 -0.94 2.89
N TYR A 278 -18.18 -1.91 2.01
CA TYR A 278 -18.86 -3.20 2.00
C TYR A 278 -18.15 -4.19 2.92
N ASN A 279 -18.85 -4.68 3.95
CA ASN A 279 -18.33 -5.65 4.91
C ASN A 279 -18.84 -7.07 4.64
N PHE A 280 -17.95 -7.97 4.23
CA PHE A 280 -18.26 -9.37 3.90
C PHE A 280 -17.95 -10.32 5.08
N LYS A 281 -18.73 -10.20 6.16
CA LYS A 281 -18.51 -10.90 7.43
C LYS A 281 -19.09 -12.32 7.49
N SER A 282 -18.31 -13.29 7.97
CA SER A 282 -18.72 -14.67 8.24
C SER A 282 -17.74 -15.40 9.18
N LYS A 283 -18.05 -16.63 9.61
CA LYS A 283 -17.13 -17.48 10.41
C LYS A 283 -15.81 -17.88 9.70
N LYS A 284 -15.58 -17.48 8.44
CA LYS A 284 -14.40 -17.85 7.63
C LYS A 284 -13.79 -16.70 6.81
N VAL A 285 -14.44 -15.53 6.82
CA VAL A 285 -14.08 -14.36 5.98
C VAL A 285 -14.55 -13.12 6.75
N ASP A 286 -13.69 -12.13 6.89
CA ASP A 286 -13.98 -10.82 7.44
C ASP A 286 -13.20 -9.85 6.55
N LEU A 287 -13.88 -9.06 5.72
CA LEU A 287 -13.27 -8.21 4.69
C LEU A 287 -14.09 -6.92 4.58
N LEU A 288 -13.41 -5.77 4.69
CA LEU A 288 -13.99 -4.45 4.51
C LEU A 288 -13.36 -3.80 3.28
N VAL A 289 -14.16 -3.51 2.24
CA VAL A 289 -13.65 -3.04 0.93
C VAL A 289 -14.51 -1.95 0.32
N THR A 290 -13.91 -1.16 -0.57
CA THR A 290 -14.61 -0.07 -1.29
C THR A 290 -15.65 -0.58 -2.31
N PRO A 291 -16.68 0.21 -2.67
CA PRO A 291 -17.76 -0.21 -3.57
C PRO A 291 -17.31 -0.73 -4.95
N GLY A 292 -16.20 -0.21 -5.47
CA GLY A 292 -15.58 -0.61 -6.74
C GLY A 292 -14.60 -1.78 -6.64
N HIS A 293 -14.29 -2.27 -5.43
CA HIS A 293 -13.33 -3.36 -5.25
C HIS A 293 -13.82 -4.65 -5.94
N ARG A 294 -12.99 -5.25 -6.79
CA ARG A 294 -13.36 -6.42 -7.61
C ARG A 294 -13.19 -7.73 -6.84
N MET A 295 -14.22 -8.12 -6.11
CA MET A 295 -14.34 -9.40 -5.43
C MET A 295 -14.28 -10.57 -6.41
N ILE A 296 -13.52 -11.61 -6.09
CA ILE A 296 -13.58 -12.91 -6.76
C ILE A 296 -14.77 -13.72 -6.19
N VAL A 297 -15.64 -14.23 -7.07
CA VAL A 297 -16.86 -14.96 -6.66
C VAL A 297 -17.14 -16.16 -7.56
N ASP A 298 -17.68 -17.21 -6.96
CA ASP A 298 -18.35 -18.31 -7.66
C ASP A 298 -19.84 -17.97 -7.77
N GLN A 299 -20.33 -17.69 -8.97
CA GLN A 299 -21.74 -17.39 -9.23
C GLN A 299 -22.54 -18.68 -9.42
N TYR A 300 -23.56 -18.89 -8.58
CA TYR A 300 -24.56 -19.93 -8.75
C TYR A 300 -25.58 -19.57 -9.84
N SER A 301 -25.78 -20.49 -10.79
CA SER A 301 -26.67 -20.36 -11.94
C SER A 301 -27.45 -21.68 -12.14
N PRO A 302 -28.61 -21.88 -11.49
CA PRO A 302 -29.27 -23.19 -11.41
C PRO A 302 -29.75 -23.76 -12.75
N HIS A 303 -29.95 -22.90 -13.75
CA HIS A 303 -30.40 -23.27 -15.10
C HIS A 303 -29.26 -23.65 -16.07
N LEU A 304 -28.00 -23.53 -15.66
CA LEU A 304 -26.84 -23.91 -16.48
C LEU A 304 -26.36 -25.32 -16.15
N LYS A 305 -25.78 -25.99 -17.16
CA LYS A 305 -25.14 -27.31 -17.01
C LYS A 305 -23.99 -27.26 -16.00
N GLU A 306 -23.19 -26.20 -16.04
CA GLU A 306 -22.25 -25.83 -14.99
C GLU A 306 -22.95 -24.87 -14.03
N LYS A 307 -23.37 -25.39 -12.86
CA LYS A 307 -24.16 -24.62 -11.89
C LYS A 307 -23.39 -23.52 -11.17
N TYR A 308 -22.07 -23.49 -11.27
CA TYR A 308 -21.21 -22.47 -10.67
C TYR A 308 -20.19 -21.97 -11.70
N SER A 309 -20.05 -20.65 -11.85
CA SER A 309 -19.05 -20.02 -12.72
C SER A 309 -18.23 -18.97 -11.96
N ARG A 310 -16.90 -19.04 -12.07
CA ARG A 310 -15.99 -18.12 -11.36
C ARG A 310 -15.78 -16.84 -12.15
N LYS A 311 -15.96 -15.69 -11.50
CA LYS A 311 -15.78 -14.36 -12.11
C LYS A 311 -15.37 -13.30 -11.08
N PHE A 312 -15.10 -12.09 -11.56
CA PHE A 312 -14.95 -10.90 -10.74
C PHE A 312 -16.25 -10.08 -10.73
N VAL A 313 -16.56 -9.46 -9.59
CA VAL A 313 -17.72 -8.58 -9.37
C VAL A 313 -17.30 -7.43 -8.45
N GLU A 314 -17.63 -6.19 -8.79
CA GLU A 314 -17.43 -5.05 -7.89
C GLU A 314 -18.27 -5.23 -6.60
N ALA A 315 -17.74 -4.87 -5.44
CA ALA A 315 -18.40 -5.11 -4.14
C ALA A 315 -19.86 -4.62 -4.08
N LYS A 316 -20.16 -3.46 -4.66
CA LYS A 316 -21.53 -2.91 -4.78
C LYS A 316 -22.53 -3.76 -5.58
N ASN A 317 -22.01 -4.63 -6.45
CA ASN A 317 -22.78 -5.52 -7.33
C ASN A 317 -22.86 -6.96 -6.78
N PHE A 318 -22.42 -7.20 -5.53
CA PHE A 318 -22.44 -8.51 -4.90
C PHE A 318 -23.86 -8.92 -4.46
N ASN A 319 -24.39 -9.99 -5.03
CA ASN A 319 -25.69 -10.55 -4.66
C ASN A 319 -25.50 -11.78 -3.75
N PRO A 320 -25.82 -11.72 -2.45
CA PRO A 320 -25.56 -12.82 -1.50
C PRO A 320 -26.38 -14.10 -1.77
N ASN A 321 -27.44 -14.03 -2.60
CA ASN A 321 -28.22 -15.20 -2.97
C ASN A 321 -27.61 -15.99 -4.14
N THR A 322 -26.68 -15.40 -4.89
CA THR A 322 -26.09 -16.01 -6.09
C THR A 322 -24.56 -15.93 -6.18
N HIS A 323 -23.88 -15.07 -5.41
CA HIS A 323 -22.42 -14.97 -5.39
C HIS A 323 -21.84 -15.55 -4.11
N PHE A 324 -20.89 -16.47 -4.25
CA PHE A 324 -20.19 -17.11 -3.13
C PHE A 324 -18.70 -16.75 -3.19
N ILE A 325 -18.17 -16.12 -2.13
CA ILE A 325 -16.72 -15.87 -2.03
C ILE A 325 -16.01 -17.23 -1.84
N PRO A 326 -15.04 -17.59 -2.69
CA PRO A 326 -14.29 -18.83 -2.56
C PRO A 326 -13.40 -18.79 -1.30
N LYS A 327 -13.39 -19.90 -0.55
CA LYS A 327 -12.73 -20.02 0.76
C LYS A 327 -11.64 -21.11 0.80
N GLN A 328 -11.37 -21.70 -0.36
CA GLN A 328 -10.48 -22.83 -0.58
C GLN A 328 -9.96 -22.77 -2.03
N GLY A 329 -8.79 -23.36 -2.26
CA GLY A 329 -8.21 -23.59 -3.58
C GLY A 329 -7.37 -24.87 -3.55
N ILE A 330 -6.88 -25.29 -4.72
CA ILE A 330 -5.99 -26.44 -4.88
C ILE A 330 -4.59 -26.00 -4.45
N TRP A 331 -4.03 -26.65 -3.43
CA TRP A 331 -2.66 -26.46 -3.00
C TRP A 331 -1.79 -27.59 -3.57
N GLU A 332 -0.72 -27.25 -4.28
CA GLU A 332 0.24 -28.19 -4.85
C GLU A 332 1.57 -28.05 -4.10
N GLY A 333 1.58 -28.52 -2.86
CA GLY A 333 2.77 -28.52 -2.01
C GLY A 333 3.75 -29.64 -2.38
N LYS A 334 4.86 -29.72 -1.63
CA LYS A 334 5.85 -30.78 -1.80
C LYS A 334 5.46 -32.01 -0.99
N GLU A 335 5.20 -33.14 -1.65
CA GLU A 335 5.09 -34.43 -0.96
C GLU A 335 6.46 -34.81 -0.36
N GLN A 336 6.50 -35.07 0.95
CA GLN A 336 7.69 -35.59 1.64
C GLN A 336 7.30 -36.73 2.56
N LYS A 337 7.76 -37.95 2.24
CA LYS A 337 7.40 -39.17 2.99
C LYS A 337 8.08 -39.24 4.38
N TYR A 338 9.21 -38.57 4.54
CA TYR A 338 9.99 -38.56 5.78
C TYR A 338 10.46 -37.16 6.16
N PHE A 339 10.31 -36.82 7.44
CA PHE A 339 11.07 -35.78 8.09
C PHE A 339 12.46 -36.32 8.48
N VAL A 340 13.48 -35.47 8.37
CA VAL A 340 14.85 -35.79 8.80
C VAL A 340 15.25 -34.84 9.93
N LEU A 341 15.32 -35.37 11.15
CA LEU A 341 15.89 -34.63 12.28
C LEU A 341 17.41 -34.58 12.09
N PRO A 342 18.04 -33.40 11.94
CA PRO A 342 19.43 -33.29 11.50
C PRO A 342 20.42 -33.84 12.53
N ALA A 343 21.55 -34.36 12.04
CA ALA A 343 22.66 -34.81 12.88
C ALA A 343 23.23 -33.64 13.71
N ILE A 344 23.70 -33.94 14.93
CA ILE A 344 24.36 -32.93 15.79
C ILE A 344 25.69 -33.42 16.36
N LYS A 345 26.66 -32.52 16.42
CA LYS A 345 27.97 -32.74 17.04
C LYS A 345 27.98 -32.21 18.46
N ILE A 346 28.32 -33.07 19.43
CA ILE A 346 28.37 -32.72 20.85
C ILE A 346 29.73 -33.04 21.45
N PHE A 347 30.28 -32.09 22.22
CA PHE A 347 31.51 -32.27 22.99
C PHE A 347 31.19 -33.00 24.29
N GLN A 348 31.73 -34.22 24.46
CA GLN A 348 31.71 -34.95 25.72
C GLN A 348 33.09 -34.82 26.39
N PHE A 349 33.18 -33.98 27.42
CA PHE A 349 34.38 -33.86 28.24
C PHE A 349 34.57 -35.12 29.10
N ARG A 350 35.72 -35.80 28.97
CA ARG A 350 36.13 -36.87 29.88
C ARG A 350 37.04 -36.30 30.98
N ASN A 351 37.00 -36.91 32.17
CA ASN A 351 37.78 -36.58 33.37
C ASN A 351 37.61 -35.15 33.92
N TYR A 352 36.69 -34.98 34.89
CA TYR A 352 36.55 -33.76 35.68
C TYR A 352 37.67 -33.60 36.72
N LYS A 353 38.89 -33.27 36.29
CA LYS A 353 39.88 -32.61 37.17
C LYS A 353 39.81 -31.10 36.97
N GLU A 354 39.14 -30.45 37.93
CA GLU A 354 39.26 -29.02 38.31
C GLU A 354 39.41 -27.98 37.18
N PHE A 355 38.38 -27.83 36.34
CA PHE A 355 38.28 -26.64 35.49
C PHE A 355 37.51 -25.51 36.22
N PRO A 356 38.12 -24.33 36.47
CA PRO A 356 37.56 -23.27 37.31
C PRO A 356 36.49 -22.45 36.57
N PHE A 357 35.29 -23.05 36.42
CA PHE A 357 34.15 -22.54 35.65
C PHE A 357 33.69 -21.12 36.02
N ALA A 358 34.07 -20.60 37.19
CA ALA A 358 33.69 -19.28 37.67
C ALA A 358 34.42 -18.11 36.99
N LYS A 359 35.69 -18.26 36.57
CA LYS A 359 36.48 -17.12 36.03
C LYS A 359 36.05 -16.68 34.63
N ASN A 360 35.54 -17.60 33.80
CA ASN A 360 35.15 -17.31 32.42
C ASN A 360 33.63 -17.07 32.25
N LEU A 361 32.90 -16.85 33.36
CA LEU A 361 31.44 -16.69 33.36
C LEU A 361 30.99 -15.23 33.16
N SER A 362 31.93 -14.28 33.03
CA SER A 362 31.67 -12.88 32.66
C SER A 362 30.88 -12.75 31.35
N PHE A 363 31.22 -13.56 30.35
CA PHE A 363 30.53 -13.64 29.06
C PHE A 363 29.04 -13.99 29.16
N LEU A 364 28.62 -14.72 30.20
CA LEU A 364 27.24 -15.18 30.40
C LEU A 364 26.37 -14.22 31.23
N LYS A 365 26.84 -12.99 31.50
CA LYS A 365 26.07 -11.97 32.25
C LYS A 365 25.21 -11.03 31.39
N GLY A 366 25.32 -11.07 30.07
CA GLY A 366 24.44 -10.34 29.14
C GLY A 366 24.08 -11.21 27.94
N THR A 367 22.85 -11.73 27.88
CA THR A 367 22.42 -12.68 26.84
C THR A 367 21.02 -12.39 26.28
N GLN A 368 20.91 -11.34 25.48
CA GLN A 368 20.20 -11.48 24.19
C GLN A 368 21.21 -11.74 23.07
N GLU A 369 22.35 -11.05 23.06
CA GLU A 369 23.34 -11.11 21.96
C GLU A 369 24.30 -12.31 22.05
N ALA A 370 24.90 -12.58 23.23
CA ALA A 370 25.89 -13.65 23.42
C ALA A 370 25.36 -15.10 23.26
N LEU A 371 24.12 -15.27 22.79
CA LEU A 371 23.57 -16.54 22.30
C LEU A 371 23.86 -16.76 20.80
N GLY A 372 24.13 -15.69 20.03
CA GLY A 372 24.49 -15.77 18.61
C GLY A 372 25.86 -16.39 18.37
N GLU A 373 26.88 -16.03 19.18
CA GLU A 373 28.24 -16.59 19.04
C GLU A 373 28.33 -18.09 19.36
N ILE A 374 27.38 -18.62 20.13
CA ILE A 374 27.28 -20.06 20.43
C ILE A 374 26.66 -20.83 19.24
N LEU A 375 26.00 -20.12 18.32
CA LEU A 375 25.16 -20.66 17.24
C LEU A 375 25.46 -19.99 15.87
N SER A 376 26.73 -19.70 15.57
CA SER A 376 27.14 -19.35 14.20
C SER A 376 26.74 -20.47 13.24
N LEU A 377 25.89 -20.16 12.26
CA LEU A 377 25.16 -21.17 11.46
C LEU A 377 26.05 -22.00 10.52
N ASP A 378 27.24 -21.51 10.16
CA ASP A 378 28.13 -22.16 9.19
C ASP A 378 28.97 -23.30 9.81
N ASN A 379 28.33 -24.46 9.94
CA ASN A 379 28.81 -25.71 10.55
C ASN A 379 28.84 -25.68 12.08
N PHE A 380 28.39 -26.78 12.71
CA PHE A 380 28.41 -27.00 14.17
C PHE A 380 29.84 -27.05 14.76
N LYS A 381 30.49 -25.90 14.90
CA LYS A 381 31.82 -25.72 15.51
C LYS A 381 31.76 -24.66 16.61
N ILE A 382 31.47 -25.09 17.84
CA ILE A 382 31.65 -24.23 19.03
C ILE A 382 33.14 -23.92 19.16
N LYS A 383 33.56 -22.69 18.83
CA LYS A 383 34.91 -22.21 19.13
C LYS A 383 35.03 -22.02 20.64
N ILE A 384 36.00 -22.70 21.26
CA ILE A 384 36.39 -22.49 22.65
C ILE A 384 37.89 -22.16 22.65
N SER A 385 38.26 -21.04 23.26
CA SER A 385 39.65 -20.58 23.36
C SER A 385 40.45 -21.39 24.40
N GLN A 386 40.99 -22.53 23.95
CA GLN A 386 42.00 -23.37 24.65
C GLN A 386 41.50 -24.08 25.94
N PRO A 387 42.28 -25.02 26.53
CA PRO A 387 43.45 -25.75 26.02
C PRO A 387 43.18 -27.27 25.81
N GLN A 388 44.23 -28.05 25.57
CA GLN A 388 44.21 -29.48 25.17
C GLN A 388 43.70 -30.48 26.26
N PHE A 389 42.44 -30.38 26.67
CA PHE A 389 41.79 -31.42 27.49
C PHE A 389 41.02 -32.42 26.64
N LYS A 390 41.01 -33.71 27.05
CA LYS A 390 40.40 -34.83 26.31
C LYS A 390 38.87 -34.75 26.24
N TYR A 391 38.34 -33.93 25.33
CA TYR A 391 36.97 -34.05 24.84
C TYR A 391 36.89 -35.17 23.79
N GLN A 392 35.84 -35.97 23.85
CA GLN A 392 35.41 -36.78 22.72
C GLN A 392 34.34 -36.01 21.97
N LEU A 393 34.51 -35.84 20.65
CA LEU A 393 33.42 -35.42 19.79
C LEU A 393 32.50 -36.63 19.58
N ILE A 394 31.24 -36.52 19.98
CA ILE A 394 30.21 -37.52 19.71
C ILE A 394 29.27 -36.92 18.67
N GLU A 395 29.12 -37.62 17.55
CA GLU A 395 28.15 -37.30 16.51
C GLU A 395 26.89 -38.12 16.76
N ILE A 396 25.77 -37.43 16.97
CA ILE A 396 24.44 -38.05 16.99
C ILE A 396 23.93 -37.99 15.54
N PRO A 397 23.69 -39.13 14.87
CA PRO A 397 23.33 -39.16 13.46
C PRO A 397 21.95 -38.56 13.21
N GLU A 398 21.63 -38.31 11.94
CA GLU A 398 20.27 -37.93 11.55
C GLU A 398 19.25 -39.02 11.91
N LYS A 399 18.04 -38.61 12.27
CA LYS A 399 16.92 -39.53 12.57
C LYS A 399 15.79 -39.28 11.59
N LYS A 400 15.57 -40.23 10.69
CA LYS A 400 14.44 -40.25 9.75
C LYS A 400 13.17 -40.67 10.49
N ILE A 401 12.08 -39.98 10.20
CA ILE A 401 10.79 -40.08 10.89
C ILE A 401 9.68 -40.00 9.82
N PRO A 402 8.65 -40.86 9.82
CA PRO A 402 7.51 -40.73 8.89
C PRO A 402 6.86 -39.35 9.03
N MET A 403 6.62 -38.65 7.92
CA MET A 403 6.21 -37.24 7.96
C MET A 403 4.89 -37.04 8.71
N ASP A 404 3.90 -37.92 8.52
CA ASP A 404 2.63 -37.91 9.25
C ASP A 404 2.78 -37.90 10.77
N ASP A 405 3.63 -38.78 11.32
CA ASP A 405 3.82 -38.90 12.76
C ASP A 405 4.70 -37.77 13.30
N TRP A 406 5.61 -37.23 12.47
CA TRP A 406 6.30 -35.97 12.76
C TRP A 406 5.34 -34.78 12.82
N LEU A 407 4.46 -34.59 11.83
CA LEU A 407 3.52 -33.47 11.77
C LEU A 407 2.50 -33.52 12.90
N LYS A 408 2.01 -34.72 13.27
CA LYS A 408 1.16 -34.90 14.47
C LYS A 408 1.89 -34.44 15.74
N PHE A 409 3.13 -34.90 15.95
CA PHE A 409 3.95 -34.46 17.09
C PHE A 409 4.22 -32.95 17.06
N PHE A 410 4.57 -32.39 15.91
CA PHE A 410 4.88 -30.98 15.75
C PHE A 410 3.65 -30.11 15.99
N GLY A 411 2.46 -30.54 15.56
CA GLY A 411 1.18 -29.90 15.88
C GLY A 411 0.86 -29.90 17.38
N PHE A 412 1.04 -31.02 18.09
CA PHE A 412 0.92 -31.06 19.55
C PHE A 412 1.96 -30.16 20.24
N TRP A 413 3.20 -30.12 19.73
CA TRP A 413 4.25 -29.23 20.26
C TRP A 413 3.95 -27.75 20.00
N LEU A 414 3.41 -27.39 18.83
CA LEU A 414 2.97 -26.02 18.51
C LEU A 414 1.80 -25.59 19.42
N ALA A 415 0.81 -26.45 19.65
CA ALA A 415 -0.35 -26.12 20.47
C ALA A 415 -0.02 -26.02 21.97
N GLU A 416 0.66 -27.01 22.54
CA GLU A 416 0.76 -27.19 24.01
C GLU A 416 2.20 -27.47 24.50
N GLY A 417 3.18 -27.38 23.59
CA GLY A 417 4.57 -27.64 23.87
C GLY A 417 5.40 -26.43 24.30
N SER A 418 6.59 -26.71 24.83
CA SER A 418 7.62 -25.75 25.17
C SER A 418 9.02 -26.38 25.12
N THR A 419 10.07 -25.55 25.06
CA THR A 419 11.46 -25.96 25.24
C THR A 419 12.06 -25.28 26.48
N THR A 420 12.51 -26.08 27.46
CA THR A 420 13.08 -25.63 28.73
C THR A 420 14.51 -26.11 28.90
N LEU A 421 15.45 -25.19 29.18
CA LEU A 421 16.83 -25.53 29.56
C LEU A 421 16.95 -25.44 31.09
N ARG A 422 16.94 -26.58 31.79
CA ARG A 422 16.93 -26.60 33.27
C ARG A 422 18.33 -26.84 33.83
N LYS A 423 18.91 -25.83 34.49
CA LYS A 423 20.14 -25.95 35.28
C LYS A 423 19.92 -26.86 36.49
N ARG A 424 20.86 -27.76 36.76
CA ARG A 424 20.81 -28.77 37.83
C ARG A 424 22.16 -28.92 38.52
N LYS A 425 22.14 -29.35 39.78
CA LYS A 425 23.31 -29.80 40.55
C LYS A 425 23.08 -31.26 40.97
N ILE A 426 24.15 -32.06 41.00
CA ILE A 426 24.15 -33.41 41.59
C ILE A 426 24.95 -33.33 42.89
N LYS A 427 24.48 -33.96 43.98
CA LYS A 427 25.23 -34.05 45.23
C LYS A 427 26.58 -34.73 44.94
N GLY A 428 27.70 -34.06 45.24
CA GLY A 428 29.06 -34.52 44.92
C GLY A 428 29.67 -34.00 43.60
N ARG A 429 28.92 -33.34 42.70
CA ARG A 429 29.47 -32.77 41.45
C ARG A 429 29.68 -31.25 41.59
N LYS A 430 30.95 -30.79 41.60
CA LYS A 430 31.29 -29.35 41.72
C LYS A 430 30.56 -28.47 40.68
N ASN A 431 30.57 -28.88 39.41
CA ASN A 431 29.97 -28.10 38.32
C ASN A 431 28.52 -28.53 38.01
N PRO A 432 27.59 -27.58 37.80
CA PRO A 432 26.22 -27.88 37.40
C PRO A 432 26.14 -28.47 35.99
N TYR A 433 25.05 -29.17 35.69
CA TYR A 433 24.70 -29.63 34.34
C TYR A 433 23.38 -29.01 33.88
N PHE A 434 23.05 -29.16 32.59
CA PHE A 434 21.80 -28.65 32.01
C PHE A 434 20.97 -29.81 31.43
N GLU A 435 19.69 -29.85 31.79
CA GLU A 435 18.70 -30.73 31.16
C GLU A 435 18.04 -29.99 30.01
N TYR A 436 18.18 -30.54 28.80
CA TYR A 436 17.51 -30.08 27.58
C TYR A 436 16.14 -30.77 27.52
N GLN A 437 15.05 -30.05 27.82
CA GLN A 437 13.71 -30.62 27.96
C GLN A 437 12.76 -30.04 26.93
N VAL A 438 12.20 -30.90 26.08
CA VAL A 438 10.96 -30.62 25.35
C VAL A 438 9.81 -31.08 26.24
N ARG A 439 8.80 -30.23 26.45
CA ARG A 439 7.68 -30.53 27.35
C ARG A 439 6.36 -30.24 26.67
N ILE A 440 5.37 -31.11 26.85
CA ILE A 440 3.97 -30.92 26.40
C ILE A 440 3.04 -31.19 27.59
N SER A 441 2.03 -30.33 27.80
CA SER A 441 1.16 -30.36 28.99
C SER A 441 -0.32 -30.34 28.62
N GLN A 442 -0.93 -31.53 28.55
CA GLN A 442 -2.32 -31.75 28.14
C GLN A 442 -3.21 -32.06 29.36
N LYS A 443 -4.52 -31.81 29.26
CA LYS A 443 -5.53 -32.32 30.21
C LYS A 443 -5.64 -33.85 30.08
N GLU A 444 -5.92 -34.54 31.18
CA GLU A 444 -6.17 -35.98 31.10
C GLU A 444 -7.40 -36.30 30.23
N GLY A 445 -7.25 -37.20 29.26
CA GLY A 445 -8.28 -37.53 28.26
C GLY A 445 -7.70 -37.94 26.90
N LYS A 446 -8.56 -38.10 25.89
CA LYS A 446 -8.24 -38.66 24.55
C LYS A 446 -6.96 -38.09 23.94
N LYS A 447 -6.80 -36.76 23.91
CA LYS A 447 -5.63 -36.07 23.34
C LYS A 447 -4.30 -36.44 24.02
N ALA A 448 -4.29 -36.70 25.33
CA ALA A 448 -3.07 -37.10 26.03
C ALA A 448 -2.64 -38.52 25.64
N ASN A 449 -3.60 -39.43 25.45
CA ASN A 449 -3.34 -40.80 25.02
C ASN A 449 -2.88 -40.83 23.55
N GLU A 450 -3.56 -40.07 22.68
CA GLU A 450 -3.21 -39.90 21.27
C GLU A 450 -1.78 -39.37 21.10
N PHE A 451 -1.40 -38.34 21.85
CA PHE A 451 -0.04 -37.81 21.86
C PHE A 451 0.99 -38.81 22.41
N GLU A 452 0.62 -39.64 23.39
CA GLU A 452 1.50 -40.69 23.91
C GLU A 452 1.79 -41.79 22.88
N GLU A 453 0.80 -42.22 22.08
CA GLU A 453 1.03 -43.15 20.97
C GLU A 453 1.94 -42.54 19.89
N VAL A 454 1.78 -41.24 19.60
CA VAL A 454 2.71 -40.52 18.71
C VAL A 454 4.15 -40.55 19.28
N LEU A 455 4.34 -40.29 20.58
CA LEU A 455 5.69 -40.36 21.20
C LEU A 455 6.32 -41.76 21.12
N LYS A 456 5.53 -42.82 21.32
CA LYS A 456 5.99 -44.20 21.16
C LYS A 456 6.46 -44.47 19.74
N LYS A 457 5.65 -44.13 18.74
CA LYS A 457 6.01 -44.27 17.31
C LYS A 457 7.29 -43.54 16.93
N LEU A 458 7.50 -42.33 17.47
CA LEU A 458 8.71 -41.56 17.22
C LEU A 458 9.97 -42.18 17.85
N GLY A 459 9.81 -43.07 18.83
CA GLY A 459 10.94 -43.69 19.55
C GLY A 459 11.77 -42.67 20.34
N PHE A 460 11.10 -41.70 20.98
CA PHE A 460 11.75 -40.77 21.90
C PHE A 460 11.47 -41.14 23.36
N ASN A 461 12.52 -41.31 24.16
CA ASN A 461 12.38 -41.55 25.60
C ASN A 461 11.76 -40.33 26.31
N TYR A 462 10.62 -40.54 26.97
CA TYR A 462 9.87 -39.51 27.70
C TYR A 462 9.59 -39.94 29.14
N VAL A 463 9.42 -38.95 30.02
CA VAL A 463 8.91 -39.12 31.39
C VAL A 463 7.50 -38.53 31.45
N LYS A 464 6.51 -39.39 31.66
CA LYS A 464 5.11 -38.99 31.92
C LYS A 464 4.92 -38.66 33.39
N LYS A 465 4.32 -37.51 33.70
CA LYS A 465 3.95 -37.11 35.07
C LYS A 465 2.49 -36.70 35.11
N LYS A 466 1.73 -37.26 36.05
CA LYS A 466 0.35 -36.83 36.34
C LYS A 466 0.36 -35.85 37.51
N ASN A 467 -0.33 -34.73 37.38
CA ASN A 467 -0.53 -33.76 38.46
C ASN A 467 -1.98 -33.24 38.41
N LYS A 468 -2.79 -33.64 39.40
CA LYS A 468 -4.25 -33.48 39.40
C LYS A 468 -4.84 -33.97 38.06
N LYS A 469 -5.56 -33.12 37.32
CA LYS A 469 -6.18 -33.43 36.01
C LYS A 469 -5.29 -33.07 34.79
N LYS A 470 -3.98 -32.87 34.97
CA LYS A 470 -3.02 -32.59 33.89
C LYS A 470 -1.96 -33.69 33.78
N ILE A 471 -1.48 -33.92 32.56
CA ILE A 471 -0.37 -34.83 32.25
C ILE A 471 0.74 -34.01 31.57
N GLU A 472 1.92 -33.98 32.19
CA GLU A 472 3.15 -33.43 31.60
C GLU A 472 3.97 -34.57 30.99
N PHE A 473 4.26 -34.49 29.70
CA PHE A 473 5.23 -35.34 29.02
C PHE A 473 6.55 -34.58 28.90
N VAL A 474 7.65 -35.14 29.42
CA VAL A 474 8.98 -34.52 29.38
C VAL A 474 9.96 -35.39 28.60
N ILE A 475 10.40 -34.90 27.44
CA ILE A 475 11.34 -35.57 26.54
C ILE A 475 12.73 -34.95 26.76
N CYS A 476 13.69 -35.76 27.20
CA CYS A 476 15.06 -35.33 27.52
C CYS A 476 16.03 -35.59 26.35
N ASN A 477 15.65 -35.20 25.13
CA ASN A 477 16.48 -35.39 23.92
C ASN A 477 17.08 -34.05 23.45
N LYS A 478 18.43 -33.98 23.39
CA LYS A 478 19.16 -32.75 23.02
C LYS A 478 19.05 -32.38 21.53
N GLN A 479 18.98 -33.36 20.63
CA GLN A 479 18.83 -33.16 19.19
C GLN A 479 17.46 -32.56 18.86
N LEU A 480 16.40 -33.19 19.39
CA LEU A 480 15.02 -32.71 19.28
C LEU A 480 14.85 -31.34 19.94
N PHE A 481 15.45 -31.11 21.12
CA PHE A 481 15.43 -29.81 21.79
C PHE A 481 16.03 -28.71 20.91
N LEU A 482 17.22 -28.93 20.33
CA LEU A 482 17.91 -27.91 19.54
C LEU A 482 17.13 -27.56 18.27
N TYR A 483 16.64 -28.58 17.55
CA TYR A 483 15.80 -28.37 16.37
C TYR A 483 14.50 -27.61 16.69
N LEU A 484 13.77 -27.99 17.75
CA LEU A 484 12.54 -27.27 18.12
C LEU A 484 12.82 -25.87 18.68
N ARG A 485 13.99 -25.63 19.29
CA ARG A 485 14.34 -24.34 19.91
C ARG A 485 14.42 -23.20 18.90
N GLN A 486 14.81 -23.47 17.65
CA GLN A 486 14.91 -22.46 16.59
C GLN A 486 13.53 -21.89 16.20
N PHE A 487 12.44 -22.57 16.58
CA PHE A 487 11.06 -22.16 16.34
C PHE A 487 10.34 -21.63 17.59
N GLY A 488 11.07 -21.26 18.65
CA GLY A 488 10.52 -20.65 19.88
C GLY A 488 10.65 -21.50 21.16
N LYS A 489 10.32 -20.89 22.32
CA LYS A 489 10.36 -21.57 23.64
C LYS A 489 8.99 -21.93 24.21
N GLY A 490 7.95 -21.20 23.84
CA GLY A 490 6.60 -21.29 24.39
C GLY A 490 5.64 -20.47 23.54
N GLU A 491 5.04 -19.43 24.08
CA GLU A 491 4.01 -18.65 23.38
C GLU A 491 4.47 -17.96 22.08
N GLU A 492 5.78 -17.81 21.85
CA GLU A 492 6.35 -17.22 20.62
C GLU A 492 6.57 -18.23 19.47
N LYS A 493 6.00 -19.44 19.55
CA LYS A 493 6.24 -20.49 18.53
C LYS A 493 5.68 -20.15 17.15
N PHE A 494 6.43 -20.48 16.10
CA PHE A 494 6.01 -20.31 14.70
C PHE A 494 6.19 -21.58 13.86
N ILE A 495 5.54 -21.61 12.69
CA ILE A 495 5.62 -22.73 11.73
C ILE A 495 6.73 -22.46 10.70
N PRO A 496 7.72 -23.36 10.52
CA PRO A 496 8.76 -23.24 9.50
C PRO A 496 8.23 -23.23 8.07
N LYS A 497 8.97 -22.60 7.15
CA LYS A 497 8.65 -22.58 5.70
C LYS A 497 8.60 -23.98 5.11
N GLU A 498 9.49 -24.86 5.55
CA GLU A 498 9.60 -26.26 5.12
C GLU A 498 8.29 -27.02 5.34
N ILE A 499 7.61 -26.77 6.48
CA ILE A 499 6.32 -27.40 6.81
C ILE A 499 5.15 -26.69 6.12
N LYS A 500 5.19 -25.35 6.00
CA LYS A 500 4.19 -24.59 5.21
C LYS A 500 4.16 -25.00 3.73
N ASN A 501 5.29 -25.51 3.21
CA ASN A 501 5.46 -25.88 1.80
C ASN A 501 5.18 -27.37 1.52
N LEU A 502 4.69 -28.14 2.49
CA LEU A 502 4.21 -29.52 2.28
C LEU A 502 2.81 -29.51 1.64
N SER A 503 2.45 -30.59 0.96
CA SER A 503 1.10 -30.78 0.39
C SER A 503 0.07 -31.28 1.40
#